data_AF-H5X3T5-F1
#
_entry.id   AF-H5X3T5-F1
#
_cell.length_a   1.000
_cell.length_b   1.000
_cell.length_c   1.000
_cell.angle_alpha   90.00
_cell.angle_beta   90.00
_cell.angle_gamma   90.00
#
_symmetry.space_group_name_H-M   'P 1'
#
loop_
_entity.id
_entity.type
_entity.pdbx_description
1 polymer ?
#
loop_
_entity_poly.entity_id
_entity_poly.type
_entity_poly.pdbx_seq_one_letter_code
_entity_poly.pdbx_strand_id
1 'polypeptide(L)' 'MVSRRGLDGLVEDFDKALSLVNEAAHVLEDASVFVSAAGALFARQSAGVIGQLNEVYGEIQRIKHELSEVSADD' A
#
# COMPACT_ATOMS: atom_id res chain seq x y z
N MET A 1 6.33 11.06 -24.36
CA MET A 1 6.03 9.64 -24.62
C MET A 1 6.91 8.84 -23.66
N VAL A 2 6.33 7.92 -22.88
CA VAL A 2 7.06 7.08 -21.92
C VAL A 2 7.54 5.84 -22.67
N SER A 3 8.85 5.57 -22.63
CA SER A 3 9.39 4.34 -23.23
C SER A 3 8.81 3.10 -22.53
N ARG A 4 8.60 2.01 -23.26
CA ARG A 4 8.09 0.75 -22.69
C ARG A 4 8.87 0.28 -21.46
N ARG A 5 10.21 0.35 -21.52
CA ARG A 5 11.10 0.03 -20.38
C ARG A 5 10.87 0.92 -19.15
N GLY A 6 10.55 2.20 -19.37
CA GLY A 6 10.23 3.13 -18.30
C GLY A 6 8.86 2.85 -17.68
N LEU A 7 7.89 2.44 -18.48
CA LEU A 7 6.58 2.02 -18.00
C LEU A 7 6.68 0.72 -17.18
N ASP A 8 7.42 -0.27 -17.69
CA ASP A 8 7.65 -1.53 -17.00
C ASP A 8 8.33 -1.31 -15.63
N GLY A 9 9.39 -0.48 -15.59
CA GLY A 9 10.06 -0.13 -14.33
C GLY A 9 9.15 0.61 -13.34
N LEU A 10 8.26 1.48 -13.84
CA LEU A 10 7.29 2.15 -12.99
C LEU A 10 6.27 1.16 -12.41
N VAL A 11 5.77 0.20 -13.20
CA VAL A 11 4.86 -0.85 -12.70
C VAL A 11 5.55 -1.70 -11.62
N GLU A 12 6.82 -2.04 -11.79
CA GLU A 12 7.62 -2.75 -10.78
C GLU A 12 7.76 -1.95 -9.47
N ASP A 13 7.99 -0.63 -9.56
CA ASP A 13 8.06 0.24 -8.38
C ASP A 13 6.72 0.27 -7.62
N PHE A 14 5.59 0.28 -8.33
CA PHE A 14 4.26 0.19 -7.71
C PHE A 14 4.00 -1.18 -7.06
N ASP A 15 4.48 -2.27 -7.67
CA ASP A 15 4.43 -3.60 -7.05
C ASP A 15 5.22 -3.67 -5.75
N LYS A 16 6.41 -3.07 -5.75
CA LYS A 16 7.22 -2.96 -4.54
C LYS A 16 6.52 -2.13 -3.46
N ALA A 17 5.89 -1.02 -3.83
CA ALA A 17 5.13 -0.19 -2.90
C ALA A 17 3.95 -0.95 -2.27
N LEU A 18 3.20 -1.72 -3.06
CA LEU A 18 2.12 -2.58 -2.56
C LEU A 18 2.62 -3.60 -1.54
N SER A 19 3.74 -4.28 -1.83
CA SER A 19 4.35 -5.25 -0.92
C SER A 19 4.73 -4.62 0.42
N LEU A 20 5.36 -3.44 0.39
CA LEU A 20 5.80 -2.74 1.61
C LEU A 20 4.63 -2.25 2.45
N VAL A 21 3.58 -1.72 1.82
CA VAL A 21 2.37 -1.26 2.54
C VAL A 21 1.63 -2.43 3.17
N ASN A 22 1.53 -3.56 2.46
CA ASN A 22 0.92 -4.77 2.99
C ASN A 22 1.71 -5.34 4.18
N GLU A 23 3.04 -5.37 4.09
CA GLU A 23 3.90 -5.79 5.21
C GLU A 23 3.73 -4.86 6.43
N ALA A 24 3.69 -3.54 6.21
CA ALA A 24 3.45 -2.57 7.27
C ALA A 24 2.08 -2.75 7.94
N ALA A 25 1.03 -3.04 7.17
CA ALA A 25 -0.29 -3.33 7.71
C ALA A 25 -0.27 -4.56 8.62
N HIS A 26 0.35 -5.66 8.19
CA HIS A 26 0.48 -6.86 9.02
C HIS A 26 1.27 -6.64 10.31
N VAL A 27 2.39 -5.91 10.24
CA VAL A 27 3.17 -5.56 11.45
C VAL A 27 2.31 -4.76 12.44
N LEU A 28 1.46 -3.86 11.94
CA LEU A 28 0.56 -3.07 12.79
C LEU A 28 -0.62 -3.87 13.31
N GLU A 29 -1.16 -4.82 12.55
CA GLU A 29 -2.17 -5.76 13.00
C GLU A 29 -1.63 -6.61 14.16
N ASP A 30 -0.42 -7.17 14.02
CA ASP A 30 0.26 -7.90 15.08
C ASP A 30 0.50 -7.02 16.31
N ALA A 31 0.97 -5.79 16.10
CA ALA A 31 1.16 -4.82 17.19
C ALA A 31 -0.17 -4.46 17.88
N SER A 32 -1.27 -4.38 17.12
CA SER A 32 -2.58 -3.99 17.63
C SER A 32 -3.12 -4.98 18.68
N VAL A 33 -2.75 -6.26 18.55
CA VAL A 33 -3.07 -7.31 19.54
C VAL A 33 -2.47 -6.95 20.91
N PHE A 34 -1.21 -6.53 20.94
CA PHE A 34 -0.54 -6.07 22.17
C PHE A 34 -1.10 -4.73 22.67
N VAL A 35 -1.43 -3.82 21.74
CA VAL A 35 -1.98 -2.49 22.05
C VAL A 35 -3.39 -2.56 22.65
N SER A 36 -4.17 -3.59 22.33
CA SER A 36 -5.51 -3.79 22.94
C SER A 36 -5.45 -3.84 24.47
N ALA A 37 -4.34 -4.35 25.04
CA ALA A 37 -4.09 -4.37 26.47
C ALA A 37 -3.68 -3.01 27.06
N ALA A 38 -3.23 -2.07 26.23
CA ALA A 38 -2.85 -0.70 26.64
C ALA A 38 -4.06 0.25 26.79
N GLY A 39 -5.26 -0.21 26.39
CA GLY A 39 -6.52 0.49 26.61
C GLY A 39 -7.20 1.00 25.33
N ALA A 40 -8.47 1.39 25.48
CA ALA A 40 -9.36 1.69 24.35
C ALA A 40 -8.89 2.84 23.44
N LEU A 41 -8.21 3.85 24.01
CA LEU A 41 -7.68 4.97 23.22
C LEU A 41 -6.63 4.49 22.22
N PHE A 42 -5.64 3.72 22.69
CA PHE A 42 -4.58 3.21 21.83
C PHE A 42 -5.09 2.19 20.82
N ALA A 43 -6.04 1.32 21.22
CA ALA A 43 -6.70 0.40 20.31
C ALA A 43 -7.39 1.14 19.14
N ARG A 44 -8.10 2.24 19.43
CA ARG A 44 -8.74 3.07 18.40
C ARG A 44 -7.73 3.76 17.49
N GLN A 45 -6.63 4.28 18.04
CA GLN A 45 -5.56 4.90 17.25
C GLN A 45 -4.90 3.89 16.32
N SER A 46 -4.58 2.69 16.83
CA SER A 46 -4.00 1.60 16.04
C SER A 46 -4.91 1.17 14.89
N ALA A 47 -6.21 0.97 15.15
CA ALA A 47 -7.19 0.67 14.11
C ALA A 47 -7.28 1.79 13.04
N GLY A 48 -7.17 3.06 13.46
CA GLY A 48 -7.14 4.19 12.53
C GLY A 48 -5.94 4.16 11.59
N VAL A 49 -4.74 3.89 12.10
CA VAL A 49 -3.52 3.80 11.27
C VAL A 49 -3.60 2.62 10.30
N ILE A 50 -4.09 1.46 10.74
CA ILE A 50 -4.30 0.29 9.86
C ILE A 50 -5.28 0.64 8.74
N GLY A 51 -6.38 1.33 9.07
CA GLY A 51 -7.34 1.81 8.07
C GLY A 51 -6.71 2.71 7.01
N GLN A 52 -5.90 3.69 7.43
CA GLN A 52 -5.19 4.59 6.52
C GLN A 52 -4.21 3.84 5.60
N LEU A 53 -3.52 2.81 6.09
CA LEU A 53 -2.64 2.00 5.25
C LEU A 53 -3.41 1.20 4.20
N ASN A 54 -4.56 0.65 4.57
CA ASN A 54 -5.43 -0.06 3.63
C ASN A 54 -5.98 0.88 2.55
N GLU A 55 -6.29 2.14 2.88
CA GLU A 55 -6.66 3.16 1.90
C GLU A 55 -5.51 3.42 0.92
N VAL A 56 -4.30 3.67 1.43
CA VAL A 56 -3.10 3.88 0.60
C VAL A 56 -2.82 2.67 -0.29
N TYR A 57 -2.95 1.45 0.23
CA TYR A 57 -2.81 0.21 -0.56
C TYR A 57 -3.78 0.21 -1.75
N GLY A 58 -5.06 0.53 -1.50
CA GLY A 58 -6.08 0.59 -2.56
C GLY A 58 -5.79 1.67 -3.60
N GLU A 59 -5.24 2.82 -3.19
CA GLU A 59 -4.84 3.88 -4.12
C GLU A 59 -3.66 3.46 -5.00
N ILE A 60 -2.61 2.87 -4.41
CA ILE A 60 -1.45 2.36 -5.15
C ILE A 60 -1.90 1.28 -6.14
N GLN A 61 -2.80 0.38 -5.73
CA GLN A 61 -3.32 -0.68 -6.59
C GLN A 61 -4.08 -0.10 -7.79
N ARG A 62 -4.89 0.93 -7.57
CA ARG A 62 -5.63 1.63 -8.63
C ARG A 62 -4.68 2.29 -9.63
N ILE A 63 -3.71 3.05 -9.15
CA ILE A 63 -2.74 3.74 -10.01
C ILE A 63 -1.91 2.72 -10.79
N LYS A 64 -1.47 1.62 -10.17
CA LYS A 64 -0.78 0.54 -10.87
C LYS A 64 -1.64 -0.04 -12.01
N HIS A 65 -2.93 -0.26 -11.74
CA HIS A 65 -3.85 -0.77 -12.75
C HIS A 65 -3.98 0.19 -13.93
N GLU A 66 -4.21 1.48 -13.65
CA GLU A 66 -4.25 2.53 -14.69
C GLU A 66 -2.94 2.59 -15.49
N LEU A 67 -1.78 2.48 -14.82
CA LEU A 67 -0.47 2.44 -15.48
C LEU A 67 -0.30 1.22 -16.40
N SER A 68 -0.81 0.05 -16.00
CA SER A 68 -0.74 -1.16 -16.81
C SER A 68 -1.57 -1.09 -18.10
N GLU A 69 -2.54 -0.17 -18.16
CA GLU A 69 -3.38 0.07 -19.34
C GLU A 69 -2.80 1.13 -20.29
N VAL A 70 -1.75 1.85 -19.88
CA VAL A 70 -1.08 2.85 -20.74
C VAL A 70 -0.36 2.13 -21.88
N SER A 71 -0.67 2.47 -23.13
CA SER A 71 0.15 2.01 -24.25
C SER A 71 1.46 2.79 -24.27
N ALA A 72 2.58 2.08 -24.11
CA ALA A 72 3.89 2.65 -24.42
C ALA A 72 3.98 2.88 -25.94
N ASP A 73 4.56 4.01 -26.33
CA ASP A 73 5.00 4.16 -27.72
C ASP A 73 6.31 3.38 -27.91
N ASP A 74 6.36 2.60 -29.00
CA ASP A 74 7.49 1.74 -29.36
C ASP A 74 8.85 2.48 -29.41
#